data_AF-A0AAW1LUR9-F1
#
_entry.id   AF-A0AAW1LUR9-F1
#
_cell.length_a   1.000
_cell.length_b   1.000
_cell.length_c   1.000
_cell.angle_alpha   90.00
_cell.angle_beta   90.00
_cell.angle_gamma   90.00
#
_symmetry.space_group_name_H-M   'P 1'
#
loop_
_entity.id
_entity.type
_entity.pdbx_description
1 polymer ?
#
loop_
_entity_poly.entity_id
_entity_poly.type
_entity_poly.pdbx_seq_one_letter_code
_entity_poly.pdbx_strand_id
1 'polypeptide(L)'
;MQKDDDEEEEADIDGAVNEIRDICSTLPGFEHCDKDDAMEWLDVDSNDAGYQILTDQEIADMLNDEDTDTIGSDGDDAENETEETGPRHSEAFVAAETLMSWLEKQNESSHTQLILLKRIKDLAAKKRTTTAVQKPIRHFF
;
A
#
# COMPACT_ATOMS: atom_id res chain seq x y z
N MET A 1 -42.15 -13.76 6.98
CA MET A 1 -41.38 -14.36 5.88
C MET A 1 -40.04 -13.67 5.97
N GLN A 2 -39.03 -14.46 6.35
CA GLN A 2 -37.61 -14.14 6.56
C GLN A 2 -37.24 -12.92 7.41
N LYS A 3 -36.89 -13.20 8.68
CA LYS A 3 -35.76 -12.54 9.34
C LYS A 3 -34.53 -13.16 8.66
N ASP A 4 -33.76 -12.36 7.95
CA ASP A 4 -32.42 -12.76 7.55
C ASP A 4 -31.56 -12.52 8.79
N ASP A 5 -31.13 -13.63 9.37
CA ASP A 5 -30.18 -13.70 10.46
C ASP A 5 -28.81 -13.37 9.84
N ASP A 6 -28.38 -12.10 9.95
CA ASP A 6 -26.98 -11.72 9.78
C ASP A 6 -26.21 -12.30 10.98
N GLU A 7 -25.89 -13.59 10.90
CA GLU A 7 -24.86 -14.20 11.74
C GLU A 7 -23.52 -13.62 11.25
N GLU A 8 -23.02 -12.59 11.93
CA GLU A 8 -21.61 -12.19 11.86
C GLU A 8 -20.78 -13.45 12.09
N GLU A 9 -20.12 -13.93 11.03
CA GLU A 9 -19.20 -15.06 11.10
C GLU A 9 -17.98 -14.58 11.89
N GLU A 10 -18.06 -14.72 13.22
CA GLU A 10 -16.96 -14.44 14.15
C GLU A 10 -15.72 -15.17 13.65
N ALA A 11 -14.69 -14.42 13.26
CA ALA A 11 -13.46 -14.99 12.75
C ALA A 11 -12.87 -15.93 13.80
N ASP A 12 -12.54 -17.17 13.41
CA ASP A 12 -11.90 -18.15 14.28
C ASP A 12 -10.43 -17.78 14.52
N ILE A 13 -10.22 -16.75 15.34
CA ILE A 13 -8.90 -16.23 15.69
C ILE A 13 -8.09 -17.30 16.43
N ASP A 14 -8.71 -18.10 17.31
CA ASP A 14 -7.99 -19.15 18.03
C ASP A 14 -7.51 -20.25 17.07
N GLY A 15 -8.33 -20.64 16.10
CA GLY A 15 -7.95 -21.55 15.03
C GLY A 15 -6.74 -21.04 14.24
N ALA A 16 -6.76 -19.78 13.82
CA ALA A 16 -5.68 -19.13 13.07
C ALA A 16 -4.38 -19.03 13.90
N VAL A 17 -4.46 -18.62 15.17
CA VAL A 17 -3.31 -18.57 16.09
C VAL A 17 -2.67 -19.94 16.26
N ASN A 18 -3.49 -20.98 16.41
CA ASN A 18 -3.01 -22.36 16.55
C ASN A 18 -2.31 -22.85 15.27
N GLU A 19 -2.86 -22.55 14.09
CA GLU A 19 -2.26 -22.90 12.81
C GLU A 19 -0.88 -22.26 12.63
N ILE A 20 -0.77 -20.94 12.88
CA ILE A 20 0.50 -20.21 12.76
C ILE A 20 1.55 -20.80 13.72
N ARG A 21 1.16 -21.02 14.97
CA ARG A 21 2.04 -21.62 15.99
C ARG A 21 2.51 -23.02 15.58
N ASP A 22 1.63 -23.83 15.01
CA ASP A 22 1.99 -25.17 14.56
C ASP A 22 2.95 -25.10 13.37
N ILE A 23 2.75 -24.18 12.42
CA ILE A 23 3.71 -23.93 11.33
C ILE A 23 5.07 -23.50 11.88
N CYS A 24 5.11 -22.52 12.80
CA CYS A 24 6.34 -22.06 13.44
C CYS A 24 7.11 -23.21 14.12
N SER A 25 6.39 -24.14 14.77
CA SER A 25 7.01 -25.30 15.42
C SER A 25 7.70 -26.27 14.45
N THR A 26 7.34 -26.26 13.16
CA THR A 26 7.98 -27.09 12.13
C THR A 26 9.21 -26.44 11.49
N LEU A 27 9.39 -25.13 11.66
CA LEU A 27 10.43 -24.37 11.00
C LEU A 27 11.66 -24.20 11.91
N PRO A 28 12.87 -24.56 11.44
CA PRO A 28 14.09 -24.36 12.22
C PRO A 28 14.35 -22.84 12.42
N GLY A 29 14.64 -22.43 13.65
CA GLY A 29 14.89 -21.03 14.00
C GLY A 29 13.65 -20.25 14.49
N PHE A 30 12.49 -20.89 14.59
CA PHE A 30 11.25 -20.31 15.11
C PHE A 30 10.84 -20.93 16.46
N GLU A 31 11.80 -21.49 17.21
CA GLU A 31 11.52 -22.19 18.48
C GLU A 31 10.96 -21.28 19.58
N HIS A 32 11.08 -19.96 19.40
CA HIS A 32 10.58 -18.95 20.30
C HIS A 32 9.25 -18.34 19.89
N CYS A 33 8.73 -18.65 18.69
CA CYS A 33 7.42 -18.16 18.28
C CYS A 33 6.32 -18.90 19.03
N ASP A 34 5.68 -18.20 19.95
CA ASP A 34 4.56 -18.71 20.72
C ASP A 34 3.22 -18.14 20.22
N LYS A 35 2.15 -18.42 20.97
CA LYS A 35 0.80 -17.97 20.59
C LYS A 35 0.65 -16.46 20.73
N ASP A 36 1.40 -15.83 21.62
CA ASP A 36 1.32 -14.39 21.84
C ASP A 36 1.95 -13.66 20.65
N ASP A 37 3.06 -14.18 20.10
CA ASP A 37 3.63 -13.67 18.85
C ASP A 37 2.64 -13.78 17.67
N ALA A 38 1.99 -14.94 17.52
CA ALA A 38 1.02 -15.17 16.46
C ALA A 38 -0.24 -14.28 16.62
N MET A 39 -0.67 -14.03 17.85
CA MET A 39 -1.77 -13.12 18.16
C MET A 39 -1.39 -11.67 17.86
N GLU A 40 -0.18 -11.23 18.22
CA GLU A 40 0.31 -9.88 17.90
C GLU A 40 0.34 -9.65 16.39
N TRP A 41 0.77 -10.63 15.59
CA TRP A 41 0.77 -10.50 14.12
C TRP A 41 -0.63 -10.37 13.54
N LEU A 42 -1.59 -11.17 14.03
CA LEU A 42 -2.98 -11.09 13.56
C LEU A 42 -3.64 -9.77 13.98
N ASP A 43 -3.35 -9.24 15.17
CA ASP A 43 -3.84 -7.95 15.64
C ASP A 43 -3.30 -6.77 14.80
N VAL A 44 -2.04 -6.87 14.38
CA VAL A 44 -1.45 -5.89 13.44
C VAL A 44 -2.16 -5.91 12.09
N ASP A 45 -2.45 -7.10 11.55
CA ASP A 45 -3.13 -7.25 10.25
C ASP A 45 -4.59 -6.78 10.31
N SER A 46 -5.32 -7.02 11.41
CA SER A 46 -6.70 -6.55 11.58
C SER A 46 -6.81 -5.03 11.67
N ASN A 47 -5.74 -4.37 12.09
CA ASN A 47 -5.69 -2.92 12.30
C ASN A 47 -4.96 -2.17 11.17
N ASP A 48 -4.47 -2.88 10.15
CA ASP A 48 -3.79 -2.28 9.01
C ASP A 48 -4.79 -1.75 7.96
N ALA A 49 -4.64 -0.46 7.65
CA ALA A 49 -5.49 0.23 6.70
C ALA A 49 -5.26 -0.33 5.28
N GLY A 50 -6.23 -1.10 4.78
CA GLY A 50 -6.18 -1.76 3.48
C GLY A 50 -6.36 -3.29 3.53
N TYR A 51 -6.32 -3.89 4.71
CA TYR A 51 -6.58 -5.32 4.93
C TYR A 51 -7.90 -5.61 5.65
N GLN A 52 -8.61 -4.55 6.05
CA GLN A 52 -9.97 -4.63 6.55
C GLN A 52 -10.91 -5.31 5.55
N ILE A 53 -11.67 -6.29 6.05
CA ILE A 53 -12.72 -6.95 5.29
C ILE A 53 -13.92 -6.01 5.27
N LEU A 54 -14.28 -5.53 4.09
CA LEU A 54 -15.39 -4.61 3.89
C LEU A 54 -16.60 -5.36 3.34
N THR A 55 -17.78 -4.99 3.83
CA THR A 55 -19.05 -5.43 3.26
C THR A 55 -19.34 -4.74 1.94
N ASP A 56 -20.23 -5.32 1.12
CA ASP A 56 -20.66 -4.72 -0.14
C ASP A 56 -21.20 -3.29 0.04
N GLN A 57 -21.86 -3.03 1.17
CA GLN A 57 -22.39 -1.70 1.49
C GLN A 57 -21.27 -0.71 1.83
N GLU A 58 -20.30 -1.11 2.66
CA GLU A 58 -19.14 -0.25 2.99
C GLU A 58 -18.31 0.06 1.75
N ILE A 59 -18.14 -0.91 0.84
CA ILE A 59 -17.46 -0.69 -0.45
C ILE A 59 -18.25 0.29 -1.32
N ALA A 60 -19.58 0.15 -1.39
CA ALA A 60 -20.43 1.06 -2.14
C ALA A 60 -20.42 2.48 -1.57
N ASP A 61 -20.39 2.60 -0.24
CA ASP A 61 -20.34 3.88 0.46
C ASP A 61 -18.99 4.56 0.24
N MET A 62 -17.87 3.82 0.25
CA MET A 62 -16.56 4.36 -0.12
C MET A 62 -16.53 4.93 -1.55
N LEU A 63 -17.19 4.26 -2.51
CA LEU A 63 -17.29 4.74 -3.90
C LEU A 63 -18.21 5.96 -4.04
N ASN A 64 -19.17 6.13 -3.13
CA ASN A 64 -20.06 7.31 -3.09
C ASN A 64 -19.44 8.48 -2.33
N ASP A 65 -18.60 8.20 -1.32
CA ASP A 65 -17.89 9.19 -0.52
C ASP A 65 -16.65 9.77 -1.23
N GLU A 66 -16.13 9.09 -2.26
CA GLU A 66 -15.04 9.59 -3.12
C GLU A 66 -15.39 10.88 -3.89
N ASP A 67 -16.66 11.30 -3.90
CA ASP A 67 -17.05 12.62 -4.42
C ASP A 67 -16.81 13.77 -3.41
N THR A 68 -16.45 13.51 -2.14
CA THR A 68 -16.41 14.59 -1.13
C THR A 68 -15.15 14.77 -0.28
N ASP A 69 -14.32 13.76 0.03
CA ASP A 69 -13.14 14.03 0.88
C ASP A 69 -11.99 13.03 0.68
N THR A 70 -11.18 13.22 -0.36
CA THR A 70 -9.69 13.26 -0.37
C THR A 70 -9.17 13.56 -1.80
N ILE A 71 -9.87 14.44 -2.53
CA ILE A 71 -9.15 15.25 -3.52
C ILE A 71 -8.47 16.32 -2.69
N GLY A 72 -7.21 16.05 -2.33
CA GLY A 72 -6.31 17.11 -1.94
C GLY A 72 -6.46 18.23 -2.96
N SER A 73 -7.06 19.32 -2.50
CA SER A 73 -7.20 20.58 -3.20
C SER A 73 -5.82 21.02 -3.73
N ASP A 74 -5.54 20.66 -4.97
CA ASP A 74 -4.98 21.54 -5.99
C ASP A 74 -6.04 21.51 -7.10
N GLY A 75 -7.06 22.36 -7.09
CA GLY A 75 -6.93 23.80 -6.98
C GLY A 75 -6.25 24.30 -8.25
N ASP A 76 -7.02 24.37 -9.34
CA ASP A 76 -6.69 25.03 -10.62
C ASP A 76 -5.21 25.01 -11.05
N ASP A 77 -4.86 24.11 -11.97
CA ASP A 77 -3.96 24.51 -13.05
C ASP A 77 -4.70 24.45 -14.39
N ALA A 78 -5.83 25.17 -14.41
CA ALA A 78 -6.19 25.88 -15.60
C ALA A 78 -5.10 26.94 -15.85
N GLU A 79 -4.22 26.62 -16.79
CA GLU A 79 -3.55 27.63 -17.60
C GLU A 79 -2.57 28.53 -16.84
N ASN A 80 -1.56 27.97 -16.19
CA ASN A 80 -0.30 28.68 -16.07
C ASN A 80 0.87 27.78 -16.48
N GLU A 81 1.28 27.94 -17.74
CA GLU A 81 2.61 27.57 -18.25
C GLU A 81 3.70 28.36 -17.50
N THR A 82 3.82 28.19 -16.18
CA THR A 82 5.09 28.41 -15.51
C THR A 82 5.90 27.16 -15.75
N GLU A 83 6.88 27.25 -16.65
CA GLU A 83 7.86 26.22 -16.92
C GLU A 83 8.29 25.54 -15.60
N GLU A 84 7.79 24.32 -15.34
CA GLU A 84 8.35 23.47 -14.30
C GLU A 84 9.80 23.22 -14.70
N THR A 85 10.71 24.02 -14.15
CA THR A 85 12.15 23.96 -14.43
C THR A 85 12.84 22.70 -13.87
N GLY A 86 12.05 21.75 -13.35
CA GLY A 86 12.51 20.52 -12.71
C GLY A 86 12.20 19.26 -13.53
N PRO A 87 12.88 18.14 -13.22
CA PRO A 87 12.63 16.86 -13.87
C PRO A 87 11.22 16.36 -13.57
N ARG A 88 10.54 15.83 -14.59
CA ARG A 88 9.24 15.16 -14.45
C ARG A 88 9.36 13.95 -13.52
N HIS A 89 8.25 13.51 -12.92
CA HIS A 89 8.24 12.35 -12.03
C HIS A 89 8.81 11.07 -12.69
N SER A 90 8.56 10.88 -13.98
CA SER A 90 9.16 9.79 -14.76
C SER A 90 10.67 9.91 -14.90
N GLU A 91 11.20 11.12 -15.13
CA GLU A 91 12.62 11.39 -15.27
C GLU A 91 13.34 11.23 -13.92
N ALA A 92 12.73 11.72 -12.83
CA ALA A 92 13.23 11.52 -11.47
C ALA A 92 13.30 10.03 -11.10
N PHE A 93 12.32 9.23 -11.51
CA PHE A 93 12.33 7.78 -11.29
C PHE A 93 13.51 7.11 -12.02
N VAL A 94 13.67 7.40 -13.33
CA VAL A 94 14.75 6.81 -14.15
C VAL A 94 16.13 7.24 -13.63
N ALA A 95 16.27 8.50 -13.21
CA ALA A 95 17.51 9.01 -12.62
C ALA A 95 17.83 8.30 -11.29
N ALA A 96 16.84 8.12 -10.41
CA ALA A 96 17.02 7.41 -9.15
C ALA A 96 17.37 5.93 -9.35
N GLU A 97 16.74 5.25 -10.31
CA GLU A 97 17.05 3.86 -10.68
C GLU A 97 18.49 3.72 -11.22
N THR A 98 18.90 4.66 -12.07
CA THR A 98 20.26 4.71 -12.62
C THR A 98 21.30 4.91 -11.52
N LEU A 99 21.05 5.88 -10.62
CA LEU A 99 21.94 6.16 -9.49
C LEU A 99 22.02 4.97 -8.52
N MET A 100 20.91 4.28 -8.28
CA MET A 100 20.85 3.11 -7.41
C MET A 100 21.70 1.97 -7.97
N SER A 101 21.53 1.68 -9.27
CA SER A 101 22.32 0.66 -9.98
C SER A 101 23.82 0.96 -10.01
N TRP A 102 24.19 2.24 -10.01
CA TRP A 102 25.58 2.68 -9.93
C TRP A 102 26.13 2.56 -8.50
N LEU A 103 25.35 3.00 -7.49
CA LEU A 103 25.76 3.02 -6.08
C LEU A 103 25.94 1.61 -5.52
N GLU A 104 25.16 0.64 -5.95
CA GLU A 104 25.30 -0.78 -5.58
C GLU A 104 26.64 -1.38 -6.03
N LYS A 105 27.30 -0.81 -7.05
CA LYS A 105 28.58 -1.29 -7.58
C LYS A 105 29.80 -0.66 -6.91
N GLN A 106 29.61 0.37 -6.06
CA GLN A 106 30.72 1.04 -5.39
C GLN A 106 31.12 0.28 -4.13
N ASN A 107 32.43 0.21 -3.83
CA ASN A 107 32.88 -0.48 -2.61
C ASN A 107 32.48 0.29 -1.34
N GLU A 108 32.34 1.61 -1.45
CA GLU A 108 31.98 2.54 -0.39
C GLU A 108 30.46 2.65 -0.16
N SER A 109 29.66 1.80 -0.81
CA SER A 109 28.20 1.84 -0.75
C SER A 109 27.72 1.67 0.69
N SER A 110 27.03 2.69 1.23
CA SER A 110 26.41 2.63 2.54
C SER A 110 24.96 2.14 2.44
N HIS A 111 24.59 1.17 3.26
CA HIS A 111 23.22 0.66 3.30
C HIS A 111 22.19 1.76 3.60
N THR A 112 22.55 2.73 4.43
CA THR A 112 21.72 3.90 4.73
C THR A 112 21.47 4.75 3.47
N GLN A 113 22.50 4.95 2.64
CA GLN A 113 22.36 5.70 1.38
C GLN A 113 21.46 4.95 0.39
N LEU A 114 21.58 3.63 0.29
CA LEU A 114 20.71 2.80 -0.55
C LEU A 114 19.24 2.86 -0.11
N ILE A 115 18.97 2.81 1.20
CA ILE A 115 17.59 2.94 1.73
C ILE A 115 17.01 4.33 1.42
N LEU A 116 17.78 5.39 1.63
CA LEU A 116 17.33 6.75 1.34
C LEU A 116 17.03 6.94 -0.15
N LEU A 117 17.89 6.42 -1.02
CA LEU A 117 17.70 6.48 -2.46
C LEU A 117 16.50 5.65 -2.93
N LYS A 118 16.26 4.48 -2.32
CA LYS A 118 15.06 3.67 -2.56
C LYS A 118 13.79 4.45 -2.23
N ARG A 119 13.75 5.14 -1.07
CA ARG A 119 12.60 5.99 -0.68
C ARG A 119 12.31 7.09 -1.70
N ILE A 120 13.35 7.73 -2.25
CA ILE A 120 13.22 8.76 -3.29
C ILE A 120 12.65 8.15 -4.59
N LYS A 121 13.17 6.99 -5.00
CA LYS A 121 12.67 6.26 -6.17
C LYS A 121 11.19 5.88 -6.01
N ASP A 122 10.82 5.37 -4.85
CA ASP A 122 9.44 4.95 -4.56
C ASP A 122 8.48 6.15 -4.55
N LEU A 123 8.93 7.30 -4.04
CA LEU A 123 8.18 8.56 -4.13
C LEU A 123 7.94 8.98 -5.58
N ALA A 124 8.98 8.94 -6.42
CA ALA A 124 8.85 9.27 -7.85
C ALA A 124 7.93 8.27 -8.58
N ALA A 125 7.99 6.98 -8.24
CA ALA A 125 7.13 5.95 -8.80
C ALA A 125 5.65 6.23 -8.50
N LYS A 126 5.32 6.51 -7.23
CA LYS A 126 3.96 6.85 -6.79
C LYS A 126 3.41 8.07 -7.53
N LYS A 127 4.22 9.14 -7.64
CA LYS A 127 3.79 10.37 -8.33
C LYS A 127 3.67 10.20 -9.85
N ARG A 128 4.38 9.25 -10.46
CA ARG A 128 4.22 8.92 -11.88
C ARG A 128 2.91 8.15 -12.14
N THR A 129 2.48 7.30 -11.22
CA THR A 129 1.24 6.52 -11.38
C THR A 129 -0.02 7.34 -11.15
N THR A 130 0.03 8.37 -10.29
CA THR A 130 -1.12 9.28 -10.09
C THR A 130 -1.43 10.13 -11.33
N THR A 131 -0.47 10.29 -12.25
CA THR A 131 -0.71 10.97 -13.53
C THR A 131 -1.41 10.08 -14.57
N ALA A 132 -1.49 8.77 -14.34
CA ALA A 132 -2.09 7.80 -15.24
C ALA A 132 -3.47 7.36 -14.73
N VAL A 133 -4.42 8.29 -14.68
CA VAL A 133 -5.84 7.96 -14.41
C VAL A 133 -6.45 7.26 -15.63
N GLN A 134 -7.10 6.12 -15.37
CA GLN A 134 -7.86 5.41 -16.38
C GLN A 134 -8.99 6.33 -16.88
N LYS A 135 -9.04 6.58 -18.20
CA LYS A 135 -10.08 7.44 -18.76
C LYS A 135 -11.46 6.82 -18.47
N PRO A 136 -12.44 7.62 -18.02
CA PRO A 136 -13.80 7.12 -17.79
C PRO A 136 -14.34 6.51 -19.10
N ILE A 137 -15.13 5.44 -18.98
CA ILE A 137 -15.60 4.62 -20.11
C ILE A 137 -16.29 5.46 -21.21
N ARG A 138 -16.90 6.58 -20.84
CA ARG A 138 -17.54 7.55 -21.73
C ARG A 138 -16.58 8.25 -22.70
N HIS A 139 -15.27 8.15 -22.49
CA HIS A 139 -14.27 8.68 -23.42
C HIS A 139 -14.02 7.72 -24.62
N PHE A 140 -14.57 6.50 -24.60
CA PHE A 140 -14.38 5.49 -25.64
C PHE A 140 -15.64 5.23 -26.50
N PHE A 141 -16.74 5.94 -26.24
CA PHE A 141 -18.02 5.78 -26.93
C PHE A 141 -18.60 7.13 -27.37
#